data_AF-A0AA42YTL7-F1
#
_entry.id   AF-A0AA42YTL7-F1
#
_cell.length_a   1.000
_cell.length_b   1.000
_cell.length_c   1.000
_cell.angle_alpha   90.00
_cell.angle_beta   90.00
_cell.angle_gamma   90.00
#
_symmetry.space_group_name_H-M   'P 1'
#
loop_
_entity.id
_entity.type
_entity.pdbx_description
1 polymer ?
#
loop_
_entity_poly.entity_id
_entity_poly.type
_entity_poly.pdbx_seq_one_letter_code
_entity_poly.pdbx_strand_id
1 'polypeptide(L)'
;MSIFAGAVFGLAAGACLIASGCAKGSSRSLPSGSKMEAFSCSGREVTRTDINEDGQPDIEHVGRGGRRFCSKADMNFDGKMDMERFYEDDGETVAHERHDFDFDGRIDQLSFYEDGRLARKELDTNFNNAIDTWLWCSEGWVTRSERDRKSNGRPDVWEVYEEGLIVEASYDDNNDGRPEKWDVFRGGKVVLTKYDDDGDGTPDRTDEMPLLSMGAADDALRCEQVEEAEIATTEPKEPAAEGSEEVSQGEP
;
A
#
# COMPACT_ATOMS: atom_id res chain seq x y z
N MET A 1 -74.87 51.83 -5.35
CA MET A 1 -74.58 50.74 -6.31
C MET A 1 -73.39 51.15 -7.15
N SER A 2 -72.22 50.60 -6.88
CA SER A 2 -71.16 50.26 -7.85
C SER A 2 -69.92 49.86 -7.07
N ILE A 3 -69.45 48.66 -7.37
CA ILE A 3 -68.53 47.84 -6.60
C ILE A 3 -67.11 48.10 -7.13
N PHE A 4 -66.17 48.41 -6.25
CA PHE A 4 -64.75 48.46 -6.60
C PHE A 4 -64.21 47.03 -6.70
N ALA A 5 -63.70 46.68 -7.88
CA ALA A 5 -62.90 45.49 -8.13
C ALA A 5 -61.44 45.76 -7.72
N GLY A 6 -60.89 44.89 -6.88
CA GLY A 6 -59.47 44.86 -6.53
C GLY A 6 -59.07 43.41 -6.28
N ALA A 7 -58.59 42.73 -7.31
CA ALA A 7 -58.04 41.38 -7.20
C ALA A 7 -56.62 41.48 -6.62
N VAL A 8 -56.40 40.75 -5.52
CA VAL A 8 -55.13 40.61 -4.81
C VAL A 8 -54.21 39.69 -5.63
N PHE A 9 -53.06 40.22 -6.06
CA PHE A 9 -51.94 39.41 -6.55
C PHE A 9 -51.25 38.77 -5.34
N GLY A 10 -51.47 37.46 -5.15
CA GLY A 10 -50.68 36.65 -4.23
C GLY A 10 -49.31 36.36 -4.82
N LEU A 11 -48.27 36.98 -4.26
CA LEU A 11 -46.88 36.59 -4.51
C LEU A 11 -46.60 35.32 -3.70
N ALA A 12 -46.54 34.17 -4.36
CA ALA A 12 -46.05 32.94 -3.77
C ALA A 12 -44.52 33.03 -3.66
N ALA A 13 -44.00 33.28 -2.46
CA ALA A 13 -42.58 33.09 -2.15
C ALA A 13 -42.30 31.58 -2.13
N GLY A 14 -41.81 31.06 -3.25
CA GLY A 14 -41.32 29.68 -3.36
C GLY A 14 -40.09 29.50 -2.48
N ALA A 15 -40.22 28.62 -1.48
CA ALA A 15 -39.15 28.24 -0.58
C ALA A 15 -37.96 27.64 -1.35
N CYS A 16 -36.77 28.14 -1.03
CA CYS A 16 -35.49 27.60 -1.48
C CYS A 16 -35.30 26.22 -0.84
N LEU A 17 -35.51 25.14 -1.61
CA LEU A 17 -35.13 23.80 -1.22
C LEU A 17 -33.63 23.63 -1.49
N ILE A 18 -32.80 23.99 -0.51
CA ILE A 18 -31.40 23.56 -0.49
C ILE A 18 -31.42 22.10 -0.03
N ALA A 19 -31.43 21.18 -0.99
CA ALA A 19 -31.15 19.78 -0.74
C ALA A 19 -29.67 19.67 -0.33
N SER A 20 -29.39 19.80 0.97
CA SER A 20 -28.13 19.29 1.53
C SER A 20 -28.17 17.77 1.38
N GLY A 21 -27.58 17.29 0.29
CA GLY A 21 -27.19 15.89 0.15
C GLY A 21 -26.15 15.59 1.21
N CYS A 22 -26.55 14.97 2.31
CA CYS A 22 -25.61 14.30 3.20
C CYS A 22 -24.95 13.19 2.39
N ALA A 23 -23.71 13.40 1.94
CA ALA A 23 -22.84 12.32 1.49
C ALA A 23 -22.66 11.38 2.69
N LYS A 24 -23.40 10.26 2.69
CA LYS A 24 -23.19 9.18 3.64
C LYS A 24 -21.80 8.64 3.34
N GLY A 25 -20.87 8.77 4.29
CA GLY A 25 -19.54 8.18 4.16
C GLY A 25 -19.67 6.73 3.76
N SER A 26 -19.16 6.39 2.57
CA SER A 26 -19.11 5.03 2.08
C SER A 26 -18.17 4.25 3.00
N SER A 27 -18.68 3.28 3.75
CA SER A 27 -17.81 2.24 4.30
C SER A 27 -17.42 1.35 3.12
N ARG A 28 -16.21 1.51 2.58
CA ARG A 28 -15.69 0.58 1.58
C ARG A 28 -15.66 -0.82 2.19
N SER A 29 -16.22 -1.79 1.48
CA SER A 29 -16.14 -3.21 1.88
C SER A 29 -14.71 -3.68 1.73
N LEU A 30 -14.21 -4.44 2.70
CA LEU A 30 -12.90 -5.08 2.60
C LEU A 30 -12.94 -6.20 1.56
N PRO A 31 -11.84 -6.46 0.82
CA PRO A 31 -11.73 -7.58 -0.10
C PRO A 31 -11.85 -8.90 0.65
N SER A 32 -12.33 -9.93 -0.05
CA SER A 32 -12.44 -11.27 0.54
C SER A 32 -11.04 -11.80 0.92
N GLY A 33 -10.94 -12.58 1.99
CA GLY A 33 -9.64 -13.05 2.49
C GLY A 33 -8.86 -12.03 3.33
N SER A 34 -9.33 -10.77 3.43
CA SER A 34 -8.74 -9.79 4.35
C SER A 34 -8.87 -10.23 5.81
N LYS A 35 -7.82 -10.00 6.61
CA LYS A 35 -7.85 -10.25 8.06
C LYS A 35 -8.09 -8.95 8.85
N MET A 36 -8.34 -7.82 8.17
CA MET A 36 -8.70 -6.56 8.83
C MET A 36 -10.14 -6.60 9.34
N GLU A 37 -10.40 -5.99 10.49
CA GLU A 37 -11.76 -5.66 10.89
C GLU A 37 -12.28 -4.44 10.12
N ALA A 38 -13.56 -4.46 9.73
CA ALA A 38 -14.15 -3.36 8.95
C ALA A 38 -14.32 -2.09 9.80
N PHE A 39 -13.31 -1.23 9.82
CA PHE A 39 -13.40 0.12 10.39
C PHE A 39 -13.91 1.13 9.37
N SER A 40 -14.75 2.08 9.81
CA SER A 40 -15.13 3.23 8.98
C SER A 40 -14.34 4.47 9.39
N CYS A 41 -13.73 5.14 8.42
CA CYS A 41 -13.15 6.46 8.64
C CYS A 41 -14.27 7.51 8.64
N SER A 42 -14.88 7.72 9.81
CA SER A 42 -15.98 8.68 9.99
C SER A 42 -15.95 9.31 11.39
N GLY A 43 -16.40 10.57 11.49
CA GLY A 43 -16.36 11.38 12.71
C GLY A 43 -17.07 12.72 12.53
N ARG A 44 -17.17 13.49 13.63
CA ARG A 44 -17.82 14.82 13.64
C ARG A 44 -16.84 15.97 13.46
N GLU A 45 -15.59 15.77 13.84
CA GLU A 45 -14.50 16.72 13.66
C GLU A 45 -13.87 16.40 12.29
N VAL A 46 -14.23 17.14 11.24
CA VAL A 46 -13.70 16.89 9.89
C VAL A 46 -13.18 18.17 9.26
N THR A 47 -11.90 18.18 8.91
CA THR A 47 -11.27 19.22 8.10
C THR A 47 -11.17 18.73 6.66
N ARG A 48 -11.48 19.60 5.70
CA ARG A 48 -11.49 19.29 4.27
C ARG A 48 -10.56 20.23 3.51
N THR A 49 -9.86 19.70 2.52
CA THR A 49 -9.03 20.47 1.61
C THR A 49 -9.35 20.03 0.19
N ASP A 50 -9.70 21.01 -0.64
CA ASP A 50 -9.89 20.88 -2.09
C ASP A 50 -8.61 21.46 -2.72
N ILE A 51 -7.81 20.59 -3.33
CA ILE A 51 -6.49 20.90 -3.91
C ILE A 51 -6.65 21.36 -5.36
N ASN A 52 -7.55 20.73 -6.12
CA ASN A 52 -7.75 21.01 -7.53
C ASN A 52 -8.79 22.13 -7.81
N GLU A 53 -9.43 22.64 -6.78
CA GLU A 53 -10.47 23.68 -6.79
C GLU A 53 -11.73 23.30 -7.59
N ASP A 54 -12.08 22.02 -7.64
CA ASP A 54 -13.25 21.53 -8.38
C ASP A 54 -14.57 21.53 -7.55
N GLY A 55 -14.48 21.87 -6.26
CA GLY A 55 -15.60 21.91 -5.32
C GLY A 55 -15.85 20.60 -4.58
N GLN A 56 -15.08 19.56 -4.83
CA GLN A 56 -15.02 18.32 -4.06
C GLN A 56 -13.75 18.31 -3.19
N PRO A 57 -13.83 17.80 -1.95
CA PRO A 57 -12.65 17.71 -1.10
C PRO A 57 -11.75 16.55 -1.52
N ASP A 58 -10.48 16.82 -1.74
CA ASP A 58 -9.47 15.82 -2.09
C ASP A 58 -8.83 15.19 -0.85
N ILE A 59 -8.76 15.94 0.25
CA ILE A 59 -8.23 15.45 1.53
C ILE A 59 -9.26 15.69 2.61
N GLU A 60 -9.56 14.65 3.40
CA GLU A 60 -10.32 14.75 4.64
C GLU A 60 -9.46 14.31 5.83
N HIS A 61 -9.39 15.14 6.87
CA HIS A 61 -8.85 14.74 8.17
C HIS A 61 -10.00 14.61 9.16
N VAL A 62 -10.16 13.43 9.74
CA VAL A 62 -11.21 13.11 10.72
C VAL A 62 -10.60 12.98 12.10
N GLY A 63 -11.12 13.75 13.05
CA GLY A 63 -10.76 13.73 14.46
C GLY A 63 -11.79 13.01 15.36
N ARG A 64 -11.30 12.53 16.51
CA ARG A 64 -12.11 12.02 17.63
C ARG A 64 -11.49 12.48 18.94
N GLY A 65 -12.24 13.26 19.73
CA GLY A 65 -11.77 13.72 21.04
C GLY A 65 -10.55 14.66 20.93
N GLY A 66 -10.49 15.46 19.86
CA GLY A 66 -9.39 16.39 19.60
C GLY A 66 -8.09 15.74 19.09
N ARG A 67 -8.08 14.44 18.82
CA ARG A 67 -6.95 13.71 18.21
C ARG A 67 -7.33 13.23 16.81
N ARG A 68 -6.33 13.10 15.92
CA ARG A 68 -6.55 12.58 14.58
C ARG A 68 -6.93 11.10 14.68
N PHE A 69 -8.01 10.71 14.04
CA PHE A 69 -8.50 9.33 14.03
C PHE A 69 -8.19 8.66 12.68
N CYS A 70 -8.45 9.36 11.59
CA CYS A 70 -8.09 8.90 10.26
C CYS A 70 -7.99 10.07 9.27
N SER A 71 -7.29 9.83 8.17
CA SER A 71 -7.21 10.73 7.02
C SER A 71 -7.63 9.99 5.76
N LYS A 72 -8.19 10.71 4.80
CA LYS A 72 -8.55 10.19 3.48
C LYS A 72 -7.96 11.08 2.39
N ALA A 73 -7.62 10.48 1.27
CA ALA A 73 -7.20 11.22 0.08
C ALA A 73 -7.83 10.64 -1.18
N ASP A 74 -8.41 11.51 -2.01
CA ASP A 74 -8.71 11.28 -3.43
C ASP A 74 -7.42 11.56 -4.20
N MET A 75 -6.85 10.51 -4.80
CA MET A 75 -5.53 10.58 -5.43
C MET A 75 -5.63 10.89 -6.92
N ASN A 76 -6.79 10.67 -7.54
CA ASN A 76 -7.01 10.86 -8.98
C ASN A 76 -8.02 11.97 -9.31
N PHE A 77 -8.59 12.62 -8.29
CA PHE A 77 -9.56 13.71 -8.37
C PHE A 77 -10.89 13.31 -9.03
N ASP A 78 -11.37 12.07 -8.79
CA ASP A 78 -12.64 11.58 -9.34
C ASP A 78 -13.84 11.75 -8.40
N GLY A 79 -13.61 12.29 -7.20
CA GLY A 79 -14.59 12.47 -6.13
C GLY A 79 -14.71 11.26 -5.19
N LYS A 80 -13.89 10.22 -5.35
CA LYS A 80 -13.82 9.06 -4.44
C LYS A 80 -12.47 9.05 -3.71
N MET A 81 -12.52 8.72 -2.43
CA MET A 81 -11.34 8.70 -1.57
C MET A 81 -10.54 7.42 -1.77
N ASP A 82 -9.43 7.45 -2.49
CA ASP A 82 -8.62 6.27 -2.86
C ASP A 82 -7.78 5.71 -1.72
N MET A 83 -7.30 6.57 -0.83
CA MET A 83 -6.48 6.19 0.31
C MET A 83 -7.21 6.48 1.63
N GLU A 84 -7.11 5.56 2.58
CA GLU A 84 -7.46 5.82 3.99
C GLU A 84 -6.29 5.46 4.90
N ARG A 85 -5.90 6.37 5.81
CA ARG A 85 -4.89 6.14 6.85
C ARG A 85 -5.54 6.28 8.21
N PHE A 86 -5.37 5.29 9.08
CA PHE A 86 -5.91 5.26 10.44
C PHE A 86 -4.77 5.38 11.44
N TYR A 87 -5.05 6.07 12.54
CA TYR A 87 -4.08 6.35 13.58
C TYR A 87 -4.45 5.65 14.88
N GLU A 88 -3.43 5.34 15.67
CA GLU A 88 -3.56 4.88 17.04
C GLU A 88 -4.18 5.96 17.93
N ASP A 89 -4.44 5.61 19.19
CA ASP A 89 -5.07 6.50 20.17
C ASP A 89 -4.27 7.79 20.45
N ASP A 90 -2.97 7.82 20.14
CA ASP A 90 -2.12 9.02 20.23
C ASP A 90 -2.43 10.06 19.13
N GLY A 91 -3.06 9.63 18.03
CA GLY A 91 -3.38 10.44 16.86
C GLY A 91 -2.19 10.78 15.95
N GLU A 92 -1.05 10.13 16.15
CA GLU A 92 0.19 10.36 15.40
C GLU A 92 0.73 9.07 14.78
N THR A 93 0.73 7.97 15.54
CA THR A 93 1.20 6.66 15.08
C THR A 93 0.20 6.06 14.12
N VAL A 94 0.65 5.62 12.95
CA VAL A 94 -0.22 4.93 11.98
C VAL A 94 -0.50 3.52 12.49
N ALA A 95 -1.78 3.15 12.53
CA ALA A 95 -2.24 1.80 12.89
C ALA A 95 -2.38 0.92 11.64
N HIS A 96 -3.06 1.45 10.63
CA HIS A 96 -3.26 0.76 9.36
C HIS A 96 -3.63 1.72 8.22
N GLU A 97 -3.43 1.25 6.99
CA GLU A 97 -3.76 1.97 5.75
C GLU A 97 -4.51 1.09 4.77
N ARG A 98 -5.23 1.76 3.86
CA ARG A 98 -5.98 1.14 2.76
C ARG A 98 -5.73 1.94 1.49
N HIS A 99 -5.54 1.24 0.38
CA HIS A 99 -5.36 1.85 -0.93
C HIS A 99 -6.23 1.16 -1.98
N ASP A 100 -6.82 1.99 -2.83
CA ASP A 100 -7.49 1.69 -4.08
C ASP A 100 -6.54 2.20 -5.18
N PHE A 101 -5.71 1.32 -5.72
CA PHE A 101 -4.63 1.67 -6.63
C PHE A 101 -5.09 1.71 -8.08
N ASP A 102 -6.15 0.98 -8.43
CA ASP A 102 -6.75 1.02 -9.77
C ASP A 102 -7.96 1.96 -9.90
N PHE A 103 -8.41 2.53 -8.77
CA PHE A 103 -9.46 3.53 -8.65
C PHE A 103 -10.87 3.01 -9.01
N ASP A 104 -11.10 1.70 -8.85
CA ASP A 104 -12.40 1.09 -9.13
C ASP A 104 -13.40 1.22 -7.95
N GLY A 105 -12.95 1.74 -6.81
CA GLY A 105 -13.73 1.92 -5.59
C GLY A 105 -13.57 0.78 -4.56
N ARG A 106 -12.75 -0.23 -4.87
CA ARG A 106 -12.42 -1.37 -3.99
C ARG A 106 -11.03 -1.16 -3.39
N ILE A 107 -10.72 -1.95 -2.37
CA ILE A 107 -9.42 -1.86 -1.70
C ILE A 107 -8.53 -2.96 -2.23
N ASP A 108 -7.37 -2.57 -2.75
CA ASP A 108 -6.37 -3.46 -3.34
C ASP A 108 -5.26 -3.79 -2.36
N GLN A 109 -4.93 -2.86 -1.46
CA GLN A 109 -3.90 -3.04 -0.46
C GLN A 109 -4.38 -2.63 0.92
N LEU A 110 -4.06 -3.46 1.91
CA LEU A 110 -4.12 -3.12 3.32
C LEU A 110 -2.74 -3.26 3.95
N SER A 111 -2.31 -2.22 4.65
CA SER A 111 -1.05 -2.18 5.38
C SER A 111 -1.34 -2.11 6.88
N PHE A 112 -0.61 -2.88 7.69
CA PHE A 112 -0.75 -2.92 9.15
C PHE A 112 0.59 -2.58 9.80
N TYR A 113 0.54 -1.68 10.77
CA TYR A 113 1.71 -1.15 11.45
C TYR A 113 1.71 -1.58 12.91
N GLU A 114 2.88 -1.88 13.45
CA GLU A 114 3.12 -2.17 14.86
C GLU A 114 4.25 -1.25 15.35
N ASP A 115 4.02 -0.47 16.41
CA ASP A 115 4.96 0.52 16.94
C ASP A 115 5.52 1.46 15.85
N GLY A 116 4.65 1.88 14.92
CA GLY A 116 4.98 2.78 13.81
C GLY A 116 5.81 2.15 12.69
N ARG A 117 6.00 0.82 12.67
CA ARG A 117 6.68 0.09 11.60
C ARG A 117 5.72 -0.83 10.87
N LEU A 118 5.85 -0.92 9.56
CA LEU A 118 5.05 -1.85 8.78
C LEU A 118 5.35 -3.29 9.21
N ALA A 119 4.32 -4.01 9.67
CA ALA A 119 4.41 -5.38 10.15
C ALA A 119 3.80 -6.39 9.18
N ARG A 120 2.79 -5.97 8.40
CA ARG A 120 2.06 -6.85 7.49
C ARG A 120 1.43 -6.09 6.33
N LYS A 121 1.34 -6.76 5.16
CA LYS A 121 0.53 -6.33 4.02
C LYS A 121 -0.43 -7.43 3.57
N GLU A 122 -1.58 -7.01 3.08
CA GLU A 122 -2.55 -7.81 2.34
C GLU A 122 -2.73 -7.16 0.97
N LEU A 123 -2.60 -7.94 -0.10
CA LEU A 123 -2.63 -7.44 -1.48
C LEU A 123 -3.60 -8.28 -2.32
N ASP A 124 -4.47 -7.60 -3.05
CA ASP A 124 -5.15 -8.10 -4.24
C ASP A 124 -4.29 -7.71 -5.44
N THR A 125 -3.43 -8.62 -5.90
CA THR A 125 -2.44 -8.30 -6.94
C THR A 125 -3.02 -8.39 -8.34
N ASN A 126 -4.25 -8.89 -8.47
CA ASN A 126 -4.93 -9.08 -9.75
C ASN A 126 -6.28 -8.33 -9.86
N PHE A 127 -6.62 -7.51 -8.87
CA PHE A 127 -7.76 -6.60 -8.84
C PHE A 127 -9.11 -7.33 -9.00
N ASN A 128 -9.28 -8.48 -8.34
CA ASN A 128 -10.51 -9.27 -8.41
C ASN A 128 -11.39 -9.19 -7.15
N ASN A 129 -11.09 -8.27 -6.24
CA ASN A 129 -11.70 -8.08 -4.93
C ASN A 129 -11.46 -9.25 -3.95
N ALA A 130 -10.34 -9.94 -4.09
CA ALA A 130 -9.89 -10.98 -3.18
C ALA A 130 -8.39 -10.84 -2.91
N ILE A 131 -8.01 -10.84 -1.64
CA ILE A 131 -6.61 -10.86 -1.26
C ILE A 131 -6.01 -12.19 -1.71
N ASP A 132 -4.97 -12.11 -2.54
CA ASP A 132 -4.22 -13.26 -3.03
C ASP A 132 -2.80 -13.32 -2.45
N THR A 133 -2.31 -12.24 -1.84
CA THR A 133 -0.94 -12.16 -1.31
C THR A 133 -0.92 -11.55 0.08
N TRP A 134 -0.20 -12.19 1.00
CA TRP A 134 0.08 -11.69 2.35
C TRP A 134 1.58 -11.61 2.57
N LEU A 135 2.05 -10.49 3.12
CA LEU A 135 3.46 -10.30 3.47
C LEU A 135 3.61 -10.02 4.97
N TRP A 136 4.66 -10.54 5.58
CA TRP A 136 5.09 -10.20 6.94
C TRP A 136 6.46 -9.54 6.92
N CYS A 137 6.60 -8.55 7.78
CA CYS A 137 7.71 -7.62 7.79
C CYS A 137 8.40 -7.61 9.14
N SER A 138 9.73 -7.53 9.11
CA SER A 138 10.54 -7.28 10.31
C SER A 138 11.72 -6.40 9.93
N GLU A 139 11.97 -5.36 10.71
CA GLU A 139 13.08 -4.41 10.48
C GLU A 139 13.12 -3.83 9.05
N GLY A 140 11.95 -3.65 8.42
CA GLY A 140 11.79 -3.12 7.07
C GLY A 140 12.00 -4.14 5.94
N TRP A 141 12.33 -5.38 6.26
CA TRP A 141 12.50 -6.49 5.30
C TRP A 141 11.28 -7.39 5.28
N VAL A 142 10.99 -7.97 4.11
CA VAL A 142 10.06 -9.11 4.05
C VAL A 142 10.73 -10.31 4.72
N THR A 143 9.99 -10.99 5.58
CA THR A 143 10.42 -12.21 6.28
C THR A 143 9.63 -13.44 5.85
N ARG A 144 8.39 -13.22 5.40
CA ARG A 144 7.50 -14.27 4.93
C ARG A 144 6.51 -13.73 3.91
N SER A 145 6.13 -14.56 2.94
CA SER A 145 4.97 -14.35 2.09
C SER A 145 4.05 -15.58 2.10
N GLU A 146 2.78 -15.35 1.83
CA GLU A 146 1.78 -16.37 1.48
C GLU A 146 1.09 -15.92 0.19
N ARG A 147 0.85 -16.84 -0.75
CA ARG A 147 0.12 -16.55 -2.00
C ARG A 147 -0.94 -17.59 -2.33
N ASP A 148 -2.11 -17.13 -2.73
CA ASP A 148 -3.21 -17.91 -3.30
C ASP A 148 -3.23 -17.73 -4.83
N ARG A 149 -2.39 -18.52 -5.52
CA ARG A 149 -2.25 -18.50 -6.99
C ARG A 149 -3.49 -19.03 -7.70
N LYS A 150 -4.36 -19.77 -7.00
CA LYS A 150 -5.54 -20.43 -7.58
C LYS A 150 -6.85 -19.70 -7.25
N SER A 151 -6.79 -18.60 -6.51
CA SER A 151 -7.90 -17.75 -6.09
C SER A 151 -9.04 -18.54 -5.44
N ASN A 152 -8.71 -19.51 -4.59
CA ASN A 152 -9.69 -20.35 -3.90
C ASN A 152 -9.91 -19.93 -2.43
N GLY A 153 -9.30 -18.83 -2.00
CA GLY A 153 -9.33 -18.27 -0.65
C GLY A 153 -8.35 -18.92 0.31
N ARG A 154 -7.40 -19.73 -0.18
CA ARG A 154 -6.39 -20.42 0.64
C ARG A 154 -5.02 -20.25 -0.01
N PRO A 155 -3.99 -19.83 0.74
CA PRO A 155 -2.63 -19.86 0.24
C PRO A 155 -2.23 -21.27 -0.21
N ASP A 156 -1.56 -21.34 -1.35
CA ASP A 156 -0.94 -22.54 -1.91
C ASP A 156 0.57 -22.37 -2.16
N VAL A 157 1.11 -21.20 -1.79
CA VAL A 157 2.55 -20.94 -1.74
C VAL A 157 2.90 -20.25 -0.44
N TRP A 158 4.00 -20.68 0.17
CA TRP A 158 4.60 -20.05 1.34
C TRP A 158 6.07 -19.80 1.06
N GLU A 159 6.54 -18.59 1.28
CA GLU A 159 7.95 -18.23 1.05
C GLU A 159 8.54 -17.65 2.34
N VAL A 160 9.79 -17.99 2.61
CA VAL A 160 10.56 -17.53 3.77
C VAL A 160 11.77 -16.77 3.28
N TYR A 161 12.06 -15.66 3.97
CA TYR A 161 13.11 -14.72 3.60
C TYR A 161 14.03 -14.44 4.79
N GLU A 162 15.32 -14.29 4.51
CA GLU A 162 16.33 -13.78 5.45
C GLU A 162 16.87 -12.46 4.90
N GLU A 163 16.71 -11.36 5.66
CA GLU A 163 17.09 -10.01 5.21
C GLU A 163 16.52 -9.63 3.82
N GLY A 164 15.28 -10.06 3.55
CA GLY A 164 14.59 -9.83 2.27
C GLY A 164 15.01 -10.76 1.13
N LEU A 165 16.00 -11.63 1.31
CA LEU A 165 16.40 -12.63 0.33
C LEU A 165 15.65 -13.93 0.57
N ILE A 166 15.03 -14.49 -0.48
CA ILE A 166 14.33 -15.77 -0.36
C ILE A 166 15.30 -16.90 -0.01
N VAL A 167 14.91 -17.73 0.94
CA VAL A 167 15.68 -18.91 1.39
C VAL A 167 14.91 -20.22 1.19
N GLU A 168 13.58 -20.18 1.20
CA GLU A 168 12.74 -21.35 0.96
C GLU A 168 11.39 -20.93 0.36
N ALA A 169 10.85 -21.73 -0.55
CA ALA A 169 9.47 -21.66 -1.02
C ALA A 169 8.83 -23.05 -0.95
N SER A 170 7.60 -23.15 -0.44
CA SER A 170 6.80 -24.37 -0.37
C SER A 170 5.56 -24.24 -1.24
N TYR A 171 5.14 -25.30 -1.90
CA TYR A 171 4.01 -25.31 -2.85
C TYR A 171 3.02 -26.43 -2.52
N ASP A 172 1.74 -26.08 -2.41
CA ASP A 172 0.58 -26.99 -2.36
C ASP A 172 -0.11 -27.01 -3.74
N ASP A 173 0.44 -27.79 -4.67
CA ASP A 173 -0.02 -27.76 -6.07
C ASP A 173 -1.35 -28.51 -6.27
N ASN A 174 -1.80 -29.29 -5.30
CA ASN A 174 -3.09 -29.99 -5.34
C ASN A 174 -4.19 -29.37 -4.45
N ASN A 175 -3.85 -28.37 -3.63
CA ASN A 175 -4.72 -27.65 -2.69
C ASN A 175 -5.38 -28.52 -1.61
N ASP A 176 -4.70 -29.56 -1.13
CA ASP A 176 -5.17 -30.40 -0.01
C ASP A 176 -4.79 -29.83 1.39
N GLY A 177 -4.03 -28.74 1.42
CA GLY A 177 -3.53 -28.07 2.62
C GLY A 177 -2.17 -28.55 3.07
N ARG A 178 -1.46 -29.37 2.28
CA ARG A 178 -0.12 -29.86 2.56
C ARG A 178 0.79 -29.60 1.36
N PRO A 179 1.91 -28.88 1.54
CA PRO A 179 2.87 -28.74 0.46
C PRO A 179 3.45 -30.09 0.05
N GLU A 180 3.60 -30.33 -1.26
CA GLU A 180 4.28 -31.50 -1.83
C GLU A 180 5.61 -31.14 -2.52
N LYS A 181 5.97 -29.86 -2.58
CA LYS A 181 7.22 -29.38 -3.18
C LYS A 181 7.84 -28.24 -2.37
N TRP A 182 9.17 -28.26 -2.24
CA TRP A 182 9.96 -27.20 -1.61
C TRP A 182 11.16 -26.82 -2.47
N ASP A 183 11.33 -25.54 -2.76
CA ASP A 183 12.54 -24.99 -3.37
C ASP A 183 13.40 -24.32 -2.28
N VAL A 184 14.68 -24.66 -2.20
CA VAL A 184 15.65 -24.06 -1.27
C VAL A 184 16.58 -23.15 -2.05
N PHE A 185 16.80 -21.94 -1.53
CA PHE A 185 17.53 -20.89 -2.22
C PHE A 185 18.87 -20.57 -1.53
N ARG A 186 19.84 -20.14 -2.32
CA ARG A 186 21.10 -19.54 -1.84
C ARG A 186 21.43 -18.32 -2.70
N GLY A 187 21.46 -17.14 -2.09
CA GLY A 187 21.68 -15.88 -2.81
C GLY A 187 20.62 -15.65 -3.90
N GLY A 188 19.34 -15.90 -3.57
CA GLY A 188 18.21 -15.74 -4.48
C GLY A 188 18.08 -16.84 -5.56
N LYS A 189 18.91 -17.89 -5.53
CA LYS A 189 18.91 -18.95 -6.55
C LYS A 189 18.49 -20.28 -5.97
N VAL A 190 17.57 -20.98 -6.60
CA VAL A 190 17.23 -22.36 -6.26
C VAL A 190 18.46 -23.24 -6.37
N VAL A 191 18.82 -23.91 -5.28
CA VAL A 191 19.94 -24.87 -5.23
C VAL A 191 19.47 -26.30 -4.99
N LEU A 192 18.29 -26.47 -4.39
CA LEU A 192 17.66 -27.76 -4.16
C LEU A 192 16.17 -27.62 -4.43
N THR A 193 15.58 -28.64 -5.03
CA THR A 193 14.13 -28.84 -5.03
C THR A 193 13.84 -30.17 -4.36
N LYS A 194 12.95 -30.17 -3.38
CA LYS A 194 12.50 -31.36 -2.65
C LYS A 194 11.05 -31.65 -3.02
N TYR A 195 10.69 -32.93 -3.06
CA TYR A 195 9.34 -33.39 -3.35
C TYR A 195 8.90 -34.41 -2.30
N ASP A 196 7.62 -34.40 -1.97
CA ASP A 196 6.92 -35.44 -1.22
C ASP A 196 6.02 -36.19 -2.21
N ASP A 197 6.58 -37.21 -2.88
CA ASP A 197 5.88 -37.94 -3.93
C ASP A 197 4.83 -38.92 -3.35
N ASP A 198 4.95 -39.32 -2.08
CA ASP A 198 4.06 -40.28 -1.41
C ASP A 198 2.98 -39.64 -0.50
N GLY A 199 3.08 -38.34 -0.24
CA GLY A 199 2.10 -37.52 0.48
C GLY A 199 2.09 -37.73 1.99
N ASP A 200 3.19 -38.23 2.57
CA ASP A 200 3.28 -38.49 4.01
C ASP A 200 3.58 -37.22 4.85
N GLY A 201 3.90 -36.11 4.20
CA GLY A 201 4.27 -34.82 4.78
C GLY A 201 5.78 -34.62 4.92
N THR A 202 6.60 -35.56 4.45
CA THR A 202 8.06 -35.51 4.49
C THR A 202 8.62 -35.66 3.09
N PRO A 203 9.54 -34.78 2.64
CA PRO A 203 10.13 -34.95 1.32
C PRO A 203 10.93 -36.25 1.18
N ASP A 204 10.68 -37.00 0.12
CA ASP A 204 11.29 -38.30 -0.21
C ASP A 204 12.20 -38.25 -1.45
N ARG A 205 12.10 -37.20 -2.27
CA ARG A 205 13.00 -36.91 -3.40
C ARG A 205 13.65 -35.55 -3.26
N THR A 206 14.91 -35.43 -3.69
CA THR A 206 15.64 -34.16 -3.77
C THR A 206 16.44 -34.09 -5.05
N ASP A 207 16.23 -33.02 -5.81
CA ASP A 207 16.95 -32.69 -7.03
C ASP A 207 17.88 -31.50 -6.75
N GLU A 208 19.17 -31.64 -7.11
CA GLU A 208 20.15 -30.57 -6.96
C GLU A 208 20.21 -29.69 -8.21
N MET A 209 20.25 -28.37 -8.01
CA MET A 209 20.40 -27.38 -9.08
C MET A 209 21.80 -26.73 -9.00
N PRO A 210 22.77 -27.12 -9.84
CA PRO A 210 24.11 -26.56 -9.77
C PRO A 210 24.14 -25.05 -10.04
N LEU A 211 24.72 -24.29 -9.11
CA LEU A 211 24.81 -22.82 -9.12
C LEU A 211 25.43 -22.23 -10.40
N LEU A 212 26.23 -23.00 -11.15
CA LEU A 212 26.95 -22.56 -12.35
C LEU A 212 26.03 -22.16 -13.52
N SER A 213 24.72 -22.41 -13.44
CA SER A 213 23.75 -22.17 -14.52
C SER A 213 22.78 -21.01 -14.29
N MET A 214 22.95 -20.19 -13.25
CA MET A 214 21.92 -19.22 -12.82
C MET A 214 22.48 -17.79 -12.77
N GLY A 215 21.75 -16.80 -13.31
CA GLY A 215 22.14 -15.39 -13.59
C GLY A 215 22.66 -14.51 -12.42
N ALA A 216 22.16 -13.29 -12.23
CA ALA A 216 22.49 -12.50 -11.02
C ALA A 216 21.69 -13.02 -9.80
N ALA A 217 22.04 -12.60 -8.58
CA ALA A 217 21.17 -12.79 -7.41
C ALA A 217 20.00 -11.81 -7.50
N ASP A 218 18.83 -12.20 -6.98
CA ASP A 218 17.69 -11.30 -6.88
C ASP A 218 17.94 -10.22 -5.81
N ASP A 219 17.33 -9.05 -6.01
CA ASP A 219 17.38 -7.96 -5.03
C ASP A 219 16.59 -8.34 -3.77
N ALA A 220 17.11 -7.91 -2.61
CA ALA A 220 16.47 -8.15 -1.33
C ALA A 220 15.14 -7.38 -1.23
N LEU A 221 14.06 -8.09 -0.91
CA LEU A 221 12.72 -7.53 -0.85
C LEU A 221 12.51 -6.72 0.44
N ARG A 222 12.31 -5.42 0.27
CA ARG A 222 11.89 -4.50 1.33
C ARG A 222 10.37 -4.47 1.44
N CYS A 223 9.87 -4.28 2.66
CA CYS A 223 8.44 -4.10 2.89
C CYS A 223 7.94 -2.70 2.52
N GLU A 224 8.82 -1.71 2.62
CA GLU A 224 8.59 -0.33 2.24
C GLU A 224 9.69 0.08 1.27
N GLN A 225 9.35 0.85 0.23
CA GLN A 225 10.37 1.50 -0.55
C GLN A 225 11.03 2.53 0.37
N VAL A 226 12.23 2.22 0.87
CA VAL A 226 13.08 3.23 1.48
C VAL A 226 13.52 4.08 0.30
N GLU A 227 13.02 5.31 0.17
CA GLU A 227 13.67 6.28 -0.68
C GLU A 227 15.13 6.34 -0.20
N GLU A 228 16.05 5.80 -0.99
CA GLU A 228 17.48 5.90 -0.75
C GLU A 228 17.85 7.37 -0.89
N ALA A 229 17.62 8.14 0.18
CA ALA A 229 18.28 9.41 0.37
C ALA A 229 19.77 9.09 0.44
N GLU A 230 20.45 9.29 -0.68
CA GLU A 230 21.88 9.10 -0.85
C GLU A 230 22.60 9.62 0.41
N ILE A 231 23.18 8.71 1.20
CA ILE A 231 24.29 9.07 2.08
C ILE A 231 25.46 9.29 1.14
N ALA A 232 25.45 10.42 0.43
CA ALA A 232 26.58 10.93 -0.30
C ALA A 232 27.67 11.19 0.75
N THR A 233 28.61 10.26 0.86
CA THR A 233 29.86 10.44 1.55
C THR A 233 30.52 11.68 0.99
N THR A 234 30.55 12.75 1.78
CA THR A 234 31.23 13.99 1.45
C THR A 234 32.74 13.76 1.54
N GLU A 235 33.34 13.26 0.46
CA GLU A 235 34.77 13.45 0.25
C GLU A 235 35.02 14.90 -0.22
N PRO A 236 35.88 15.69 0.46
CA PRO A 236 36.18 17.04 0.02
C PRO A 236 37.00 17.00 -1.27
N LYS A 237 36.47 17.57 -2.34
CA LYS A 237 37.21 17.82 -3.57
C LYS A 237 38.32 18.84 -3.31
N GLU A 238 39.56 18.39 -3.43
CA GLU A 238 40.78 19.20 -3.38
C GLU A 238 40.73 20.34 -4.41
N PRO A 239 41.05 21.61 -4.07
CA PRO A 239 40.96 22.71 -5.01
C PRO A 239 42.07 22.64 -6.07
N ALA A 240 41.68 22.68 -7.33
CA ALA A 240 42.58 22.75 -8.48
C ALA A 240 43.40 24.06 -8.45
N ALA A 241 44.71 23.91 -8.69
CA ALA A 241 45.68 25.00 -8.73
C ALA A 241 45.38 26.03 -9.85
N GLU A 242 45.42 27.31 -9.48
CA GLU A 242 45.43 28.45 -10.39
C GLU A 242 46.72 28.45 -11.22
N GLY A 243 46.59 28.40 -12.56
CA GLY A 243 47.68 28.66 -13.48
C GLY A 243 47.86 30.16 -13.68
N SER A 244 49.03 30.67 -13.29
CA SER A 244 49.47 32.05 -13.47
C SER A 244 49.79 32.38 -14.93
N GLU A 245 49.17 33.43 -15.49
CA GLU A 245 49.61 34.08 -16.73
C GLU A 245 50.89 34.88 -16.48
N GLU A 246 51.93 34.57 -17.25
CA GLU A 246 53.21 35.28 -17.25
C GLU A 246 53.17 36.42 -18.28
N VAL A 247 53.17 37.67 -17.80
CA VAL A 247 53.36 38.88 -18.60
C VAL A 247 54.85 39.18 -18.66
N SER A 248 55.45 39.20 -19.85
CA SER A 248 56.81 39.70 -20.08
C SER A 248 56.80 40.85 -21.08
N GLN A 249 56.95 42.07 -20.57
CA GLN A 249 57.35 43.27 -21.31
C GLN A 249 58.89 43.41 -21.26
N GLY A 250 59.52 43.88 -22.33
CA GLY A 250 60.92 44.31 -22.27
C GLY A 250 61.64 44.50 -23.61
N GLU A 251 61.40 45.66 -24.22
CA GLU A 251 62.16 46.37 -25.28
C GLU A 251 63.67 46.57 -24.94
N PRO A 252 64.55 46.95 -25.92
CA PRO A 252 64.51 48.23 -26.65
C PRO A 252 64.44 48.15 -28.17
#